data_AF-A0A376F2S0-F1
#
_entry.id   AF-A0A376F2S0-F1
#
_cell.length_a   1.000
_cell.length_b   1.000
_cell.length_c   1.000
_cell.angle_alpha   90.00
_cell.angle_beta   90.00
_cell.angle_gamma   90.00
#
_symmetry.space_group_name_H-M   'P 1'
#
loop_
_entity.id
_entity.type
_entity.pdbx_description
1 polymer ?
#
loop_
_entity_poly.entity_id
_entity_poly.type
_entity_poly.pdbx_seq_one_letter_code
_entity_poly.pdbx_strand_id
1 'polypeptide(L)'
;MEEVADRDRLAMISELAMASGVAGMCGGQALDLEAEGRQVNLEQLERIHRHKTGALIRSAVRLGALSAGEQGRKALPILDRYAESIGLAFQVQDDILDVVGDTATLGKRQGADQQLGKSTYPALLGLGASPT
;
A
#
# COMPACT_ATOMS: atom_id res chain seq x y z
N MET A 1 -21.24 -7.20 20.07
CA MET A 1 -20.02 -7.72 19.42
C MET A 1 -19.69 -9.02 20.09
N GLU A 2 -19.67 -10.12 19.34
CA GLU A 2 -19.15 -11.38 19.84
C GLU A 2 -17.68 -11.16 20.23
N GLU A 3 -17.23 -11.75 21.33
CA GLU A 3 -15.88 -11.54 21.80
C GLU A 3 -14.90 -12.26 20.86
N VAL A 4 -13.99 -11.52 20.23
CA VAL A 4 -12.97 -12.10 19.35
C VAL A 4 -12.10 -13.06 20.16
N ALA A 5 -11.97 -14.31 19.70
CA ALA A 5 -11.20 -15.34 20.39
C ALA A 5 -9.72 -14.96 20.52
N ASP A 6 -9.06 -15.35 21.62
CA ASP A 6 -7.64 -15.03 21.86
C ASP A 6 -6.72 -15.48 20.72
N ARG A 7 -7.02 -16.63 20.11
CA ARG A 7 -6.32 -17.11 18.91
C ARG A 7 -6.37 -16.08 17.77
N ASP A 8 -7.52 -15.47 17.53
CA ASP A 8 -7.70 -14.48 16.47
C ASP A 8 -7.07 -13.14 16.86
N ARG A 9 -7.14 -12.73 18.13
CA ARG A 9 -6.42 -11.55 18.64
C ARG A 9 -4.90 -11.66 18.44
N LEU A 10 -4.31 -12.80 18.78
CA LEU A 10 -2.89 -13.06 18.54
C LEU A 10 -2.54 -13.05 17.05
N ALA A 11 -3.41 -13.62 16.21
CA ALA A 11 -3.23 -13.57 14.76
C ALA A 11 -3.31 -12.13 14.22
N MET A 12 -4.21 -11.29 14.73
CA MET A 12 -4.31 -9.88 14.36
C MET A 12 -3.06 -9.09 14.76
N ILE A 13 -2.53 -9.31 15.96
CA ILE A 13 -1.27 -8.67 16.41
C ILE A 13 -0.12 -9.10 15.49
N SER A 14 -0.01 -10.41 15.21
CA SER A 14 1.04 -10.94 14.33
C SER A 14 0.94 -10.36 12.92
N GLU A 15 -0.25 -10.30 12.33
CA GLU A 15 -0.49 -9.72 11.01
C GLU A 15 -0.10 -8.24 10.97
N LEU A 16 -0.54 -7.44 11.95
CA LEU A 16 -0.23 -6.02 11.98
C LEU A 16 1.27 -5.76 12.20
N ALA A 17 1.92 -6.54 13.06
CA ALA A 17 3.36 -6.42 13.29
C ALA A 17 4.17 -6.75 12.02
N MET A 18 3.79 -7.81 11.30
CA MET A 18 4.43 -8.19 10.04
C MET A 18 4.21 -7.14 8.95
N ALA A 19 2.98 -6.65 8.79
CA ALA A 19 2.62 -5.65 7.79
C ALA A 19 3.23 -4.27 8.08
N SER A 20 3.43 -3.90 9.35
CA SER A 20 4.03 -2.62 9.72
C SER A 20 5.56 -2.68 9.72
N GLY A 21 6.15 -3.84 10.00
CA GLY A 21 7.58 -4.01 10.19
C GLY A 21 8.40 -4.04 8.89
N VAL A 22 9.62 -4.56 9.00
CA VAL A 22 10.58 -4.63 7.88
C VAL A 22 10.09 -5.48 6.70
N ALA A 23 9.19 -6.43 6.95
CA ALA A 23 8.58 -7.26 5.92
C ALA A 23 7.42 -6.56 5.17
N GLY A 24 7.01 -5.36 5.60
CA GLY A 24 5.92 -4.60 5.02
C GLY A 24 6.27 -3.10 4.94
N MET A 25 5.48 -2.25 5.57
CA MET A 25 5.54 -0.79 5.46
C MET A 25 6.95 -0.23 5.71
N CYS A 26 7.60 -0.56 6.81
CA CYS A 26 8.94 -0.03 7.09
C CYS A 26 9.97 -0.47 6.04
N GLY A 27 9.87 -1.71 5.54
CA GLY A 27 10.72 -2.18 4.44
C GLY A 27 10.46 -1.43 3.14
N GLY A 28 9.19 -1.20 2.80
CA GLY A 28 8.79 -0.40 1.64
C GLY A 28 9.27 1.05 1.74
N GLN A 29 9.20 1.64 2.94
CA GLN A 29 9.72 2.99 3.19
C GLN A 29 11.24 3.05 3.01
N ALA A 30 11.97 2.04 3.46
CA ALA A 30 13.42 1.97 3.24
C ALA A 30 13.77 1.88 1.75
N LEU A 31 13.04 1.06 1.00
CA LEU A 31 13.22 0.93 -0.46
C LEU A 31 12.86 2.24 -1.20
N ASP A 32 11.80 2.93 -0.77
CA ASP A 32 11.39 4.24 -1.32
C ASP A 32 12.50 5.28 -1.14
N LEU A 33 13.06 5.38 0.07
CA LEU A 33 14.17 6.29 0.37
C LEU A 33 15.45 5.92 -0.42
N GLU A 34 15.75 4.64 -0.59
CA GLU A 34 16.89 4.20 -1.40
C GLU A 34 16.72 4.52 -2.90
N ALA A 35 15.47 4.55 -3.38
CA ALA A 35 15.14 4.86 -4.76
C ALA A 35 15.14 6.36 -5.08
N GLU A 36 15.17 7.26 -4.08
CA GLU A 36 15.22 8.70 -4.30
C GLU A 36 16.46 9.10 -5.15
N GLY A 37 16.23 9.92 -6.17
CA GLY A 37 17.28 10.33 -7.12
C GLY A 37 17.77 9.22 -8.07
N ARG A 38 17.13 8.03 -8.05
CA ARG A 38 17.42 6.92 -8.97
C ARG A 38 16.19 6.62 -9.83
N GLN A 39 16.44 6.18 -11.06
CA GLN A 39 15.38 5.60 -11.88
C GLN A 39 15.23 4.11 -11.56
N VAL A 40 14.06 3.73 -11.09
CA VAL A 40 13.69 2.33 -10.87
C VAL A 40 12.74 1.86 -11.98
N ASN A 41 12.79 0.58 -12.30
CA ASN A 41 11.85 -0.01 -13.25
C ASN A 41 10.47 -0.26 -12.61
N LEU A 42 9.49 -0.63 -13.43
CA LEU A 42 8.11 -0.84 -12.99
C LEU A 42 7.99 -1.92 -11.89
N GLU A 43 8.74 -3.01 -12.01
CA GLU A 43 8.70 -4.11 -11.03
C GLU A 43 9.23 -3.66 -9.66
N GLN A 44 10.31 -2.87 -9.66
CA GLN A 44 10.87 -2.27 -8.45
C GLN A 44 9.90 -1.27 -7.82
N LEU A 45 9.27 -0.41 -8.62
CA LEU A 45 8.28 0.55 -8.14
C LEU A 45 7.06 -0.15 -7.54
N GLU A 46 6.54 -1.16 -8.25
CA GLU A 46 5.42 -1.97 -7.75
C GLU A 46 5.78 -2.64 -6.43
N ARG A 47 7.00 -3.17 -6.30
CA ARG A 47 7.48 -3.75 -5.04
C ARG A 47 7.53 -2.71 -3.91
N ILE A 48 8.03 -1.49 -4.17
CA ILE A 48 8.03 -0.40 -3.19
C ILE A 48 6.60 -0.14 -2.71
N HIS A 49 5.67 0.11 -3.65
CA HIS A 49 4.28 0.48 -3.34
C HIS A 49 3.50 -0.63 -2.63
N ARG A 50 3.70 -1.90 -3.05
CA ARG A 50 3.10 -3.05 -2.37
C ARG A 50 3.53 -3.17 -0.92
N HIS A 51 4.78 -2.83 -0.58
CA HIS A 51 5.27 -2.88 0.80
C HIS A 51 4.90 -1.62 1.58
N LYS A 52 5.22 -0.44 1.05
CA LYS A 52 5.06 0.85 1.74
C LYS A 52 3.60 1.13 2.07
N THR A 53 2.70 0.86 1.13
CA THR A 53 1.27 1.24 1.24
C THR A 53 0.38 0.00 1.23
N GLY A 54 0.61 -0.92 0.29
CA GLY A 54 -0.23 -2.11 0.11
C GLY A 54 -0.28 -3.04 1.33
N ALA A 55 0.83 -3.18 2.06
CA ALA A 55 0.93 -4.10 3.20
C ALA A 55 -0.06 -3.73 4.32
N LEU A 56 -0.17 -2.45 4.67
CA LEU A 56 -1.10 -2.01 5.71
C LEU A 56 -2.56 -2.04 5.25
N ILE A 57 -2.84 -1.74 3.98
CA ILE A 57 -4.19 -1.88 3.42
C ILE A 57 -4.65 -3.36 3.48
N ARG A 58 -3.77 -4.30 3.10
CA ARG A 58 -4.05 -5.73 3.25
C ARG A 58 -4.22 -6.13 4.72
N SER A 59 -3.37 -5.62 5.61
CA SER A 59 -3.50 -5.86 7.05
C SER A 59 -4.85 -5.42 7.60
N ALA A 60 -5.34 -4.23 7.22
CA ALA A 60 -6.64 -3.73 7.66
C ALA A 60 -7.79 -4.65 7.25
N VAL A 61 -7.78 -5.14 6.00
CA VAL A 61 -8.76 -6.10 5.49
C VAL A 61 -8.66 -7.44 6.25
N ARG A 62 -7.44 -7.96 6.45
CA ARG A 62 -7.21 -9.21 7.19
C ARG A 62 -7.64 -9.13 8.64
N LEU A 63 -7.41 -8.00 9.32
CA LEU A 63 -7.86 -7.78 10.69
C LEU A 63 -9.40 -7.82 10.76
N GLY A 64 -10.09 -7.21 9.80
CA GLY A 64 -11.54 -7.33 9.66
C GLY A 64 -12.00 -8.79 9.49
N ALA A 65 -11.34 -9.54 8.62
CA ALA A 65 -11.63 -10.96 8.40
C ALA A 65 -11.37 -11.81 9.65
N LEU A 66 -10.23 -11.63 10.32
CA LEU A 66 -9.89 -12.35 11.55
C LEU A 66 -10.88 -12.06 12.68
N SER A 67 -11.43 -10.85 12.75
CA SER A 67 -12.46 -10.50 13.72
C SER A 67 -13.78 -11.28 13.54
N ALA A 68 -14.03 -11.83 12.34
CA ALA A 68 -15.18 -12.68 12.00
C ALA A 68 -14.89 -14.18 12.18
N GLY A 69 -13.77 -14.54 12.83
CA GLY A 69 -13.42 -15.92 13.15
C GLY A 69 -13.30 -16.82 11.91
N GLU A 70 -13.85 -18.03 11.99
CA GLU A 70 -13.70 -19.05 10.95
C GLU A 70 -14.31 -18.65 9.60
N GLN A 71 -15.41 -17.90 9.60
CA GLN A 71 -16.03 -17.42 8.35
C GLN A 71 -15.11 -16.43 7.63
N GLY A 72 -14.54 -15.47 8.35
CA GLY A 72 -13.60 -14.52 7.76
C GLY A 72 -12.30 -15.17 7.34
N ARG A 73 -11.80 -16.17 8.10
CA ARG A 73 -10.63 -16.98 7.69
C ARG A 73 -10.83 -17.67 6.35
N LYS A 74 -12.04 -18.20 6.07
CA LYS A 74 -12.38 -18.80 4.77
C LYS A 74 -12.39 -17.77 3.63
N ALA A 75 -12.68 -16.51 3.93
CA ALA A 75 -12.71 -15.43 2.94
C ALA A 75 -11.31 -14.84 2.65
N LEU A 76 -10.31 -15.07 3.51
CA LEU A 76 -8.97 -14.49 3.38
C LEU A 76 -8.35 -14.62 1.98
N PRO A 77 -8.40 -15.77 1.27
CA PRO A 77 -7.77 -15.88 -0.05
C PRO A 77 -8.35 -14.92 -1.11
N ILE A 78 -9.64 -14.62 -1.03
CA ILE A 78 -10.32 -13.69 -1.95
C ILE A 78 -10.09 -12.26 -1.49
N LEU A 79 -10.18 -12.01 -0.18
CA LEU A 79 -9.94 -10.70 0.42
C LEU A 79 -8.50 -10.22 0.22
N ASP A 80 -7.52 -11.13 0.21
CA ASP A 80 -6.12 -10.82 -0.06
C ASP A 80 -5.92 -10.32 -1.48
N ARG A 81 -6.50 -11.00 -2.48
CA ARG A 81 -6.45 -10.56 -3.88
C ARG A 81 -7.09 -9.19 -4.04
N TYR A 82 -8.25 -8.98 -3.42
CA TYR A 82 -8.91 -7.68 -3.38
C TYR A 82 -8.00 -6.60 -2.79
N ALA A 83 -7.42 -6.85 -1.61
CA ALA A 83 -6.61 -5.85 -0.93
C ALA A 83 -5.28 -5.57 -1.64
N GLU A 84 -4.70 -6.57 -2.31
CA GLU A 84 -3.50 -6.42 -3.13
C GLU A 84 -3.75 -5.55 -4.37
N SER A 85 -4.92 -5.69 -5.01
CA SER A 85 -5.31 -4.83 -6.14
C SER A 85 -5.61 -3.40 -5.67
N ILE A 86 -6.43 -3.24 -4.61
CA ILE A 86 -6.79 -1.92 -4.09
C ILE A 86 -5.57 -1.20 -3.51
N GLY A 87 -4.68 -1.91 -2.81
CA GLY A 87 -3.49 -1.31 -2.22
C GLY A 87 -2.53 -0.75 -3.27
N LEU A 88 -2.38 -1.42 -4.41
CA LEU A 88 -1.59 -0.90 -5.52
C LEU A 88 -2.29 0.28 -6.20
N ALA A 89 -3.59 0.14 -6.50
CA ALA A 89 -4.38 1.21 -7.12
C ALA A 89 -4.39 2.50 -6.27
N PHE A 90 -4.43 2.37 -4.95
CA PHE A 90 -4.35 3.51 -4.03
C PHE A 90 -3.08 4.32 -4.25
N GLN A 91 -1.93 3.65 -4.40
CA GLN A 91 -0.66 4.34 -4.60
C GLN A 91 -0.52 4.88 -6.03
N VAL A 92 -1.03 4.18 -7.04
CA VAL A 92 -1.11 4.74 -8.41
C VAL A 92 -1.92 6.04 -8.41
N GLN A 93 -3.04 6.07 -7.69
CA GLN A 93 -3.86 7.27 -7.56
C GLN A 93 -3.14 8.38 -6.78
N ASP A 94 -2.43 8.08 -5.68
CA ASP A 94 -1.63 9.06 -4.92
C ASP A 94 -0.53 9.67 -5.81
N ASP A 95 0.17 8.85 -6.60
CA ASP A 95 1.19 9.30 -7.56
C ASP A 95 0.58 10.20 -8.66
N ILE A 96 -0.61 9.86 -9.19
CA ILE A 96 -1.32 10.70 -10.16
C ILE A 96 -1.71 12.04 -9.52
N LEU A 97 -2.26 11.99 -8.30
CA LEU A 97 -2.67 13.17 -7.56
C LEU A 97 -1.48 14.09 -7.27
N ASP A 98 -0.30 13.59 -6.91
CA ASP A 98 0.89 14.43 -6.71
C ASP A 98 1.24 15.25 -7.96
N VAL A 99 0.97 14.72 -9.15
CA VAL A 99 1.22 15.40 -10.43
C VAL A 99 0.11 16.39 -10.79
N VAL A 100 -1.16 15.98 -10.70
CA VAL A 100 -2.29 16.74 -11.29
C VAL A 100 -3.12 17.53 -10.26
N GLY A 101 -3.01 17.20 -8.98
CA GLY A 101 -3.87 17.74 -7.95
C GLY A 101 -3.45 19.13 -7.49
N ASP A 102 -4.44 19.99 -7.26
CA ASP A 102 -4.22 21.29 -6.63
C ASP A 102 -3.86 21.11 -5.15
N THR A 103 -2.88 21.90 -4.68
CA THR A 103 -2.39 21.92 -3.30
C THR A 103 -3.53 22.16 -2.30
N ALA A 104 -4.55 22.94 -2.68
CA ALA A 104 -5.74 23.18 -1.86
C ALA A 104 -6.60 21.93 -1.62
N THR A 105 -6.62 20.98 -2.56
CA THR A 105 -7.42 19.76 -2.49
C THR A 105 -6.66 18.62 -1.80
N LEU A 106 -5.34 18.57 -1.97
CA LEU A 106 -4.51 17.49 -1.43
C LEU A 106 -3.99 17.73 -0.01
N GLY A 107 -3.99 18.99 0.45
CA GLY A 107 -3.39 19.36 1.74
C GLY A 107 -1.87 19.17 1.80
N LYS A 108 -1.23 18.87 0.66
CA LYS A 108 0.21 18.69 0.47
C LYS A 108 0.65 19.46 -0.77
N ARG A 109 1.93 19.84 -0.86
CA ARG A 109 2.49 20.60 -1.99
C ARG A 109 2.54 19.72 -3.24
N GLN A 110 1.92 20.18 -4.33
CA GLN A 110 1.97 19.51 -5.65
C GLN A 110 3.41 19.31 -6.13
N GLY A 111 3.68 18.17 -6.77
CA GLY A 111 4.98 17.85 -7.37
C GLY A 111 6.10 17.66 -6.35
N ALA A 112 5.78 17.19 -5.14
CA ALA A 112 6.78 16.90 -4.13
C ALA A 112 7.67 15.73 -4.57
N ASP A 113 7.10 14.73 -5.25
CA ASP A 113 7.84 13.56 -5.71
C ASP A 113 8.81 13.89 -6.83
N GLN A 114 8.42 14.81 -7.73
CA GLN A 114 9.33 15.31 -8.78
C GLN A 114 10.51 16.08 -8.19
N GLN A 115 10.30 16.87 -7.14
CA GLN A 115 11.38 17.60 -6.46
C GLN A 115 12.38 16.67 -5.77
N LEU A 116 11.92 15.50 -5.31
CA LEU A 116 12.75 14.46 -4.71
C LEU A 116 13.33 13.48 -5.74
N GLY A 117 13.03 13.66 -7.03
CA GLY A 117 13.46 12.76 -8.10
C GLY A 117 12.95 11.34 -7.92
N LYS A 118 11.77 11.16 -7.33
CA LYS A 118 11.14 9.86 -7.16
C LYS A 118 10.61 9.34 -8.50
N SER A 119 10.75 8.03 -8.69
CA SER A 119 10.08 7.34 -9.79
C SER A 119 8.61 7.12 -9.40
N THR A 120 7.69 7.59 -10.23
CA THR A 120 6.23 7.43 -10.03
C THR A 120 5.59 6.74 -11.23
N TYR A 121 4.39 6.21 -11.05
CA TYR A 121 3.65 5.58 -12.17
C TYR A 121 3.46 6.51 -13.38
N PRO A 122 3.02 7.77 -13.21
CA PRO A 122 2.94 8.72 -14.31
C PRO A 122 4.28 8.99 -15.01
N ALA A 123 5.39 9.00 -14.26
CA ALA A 123 6.71 9.23 -14.83
C ALA A 123 7.21 8.04 -15.68
N LEU A 124 6.86 6.81 -15.30
CA LEU A 124 7.31 5.59 -15.99
C LEU A 124 6.41 5.20 -17.17
N LEU A 125 5.09 5.37 -17.04
CA LEU A 125 4.10 4.88 -18.03
C LEU A 125 3.45 6.02 -18.83
N GLY A 126 3.58 7.27 -18.37
CA GLY A 126 2.77 8.38 -18.85
C GLY A 126 1.35 8.37 -18.24
N LEU A 127 0.75 9.56 -18.16
CA LEU A 127 -0.59 9.73 -17.56
C LEU A 127 -1.70 8.95 -18.29
N GLY A 128 -1.55 8.70 -19.59
CA GLY A 128 -2.56 7.98 -20.39
C GLY A 128 -2.50 6.45 -20.29
N ALA A 129 -1.39 5.88 -19.79
CA ALA A 129 -1.22 4.43 -19.68
C ALA A 129 -1.16 3.93 -18.22
N SER A 130 -1.26 4.84 -17.26
CA SER A 130 -1.40 4.47 -15.85
C SER A 130 -2.79 3.85 -15.64
N PRO A 131 -2.88 2.59 -15.15
CA PRO A 131 -4.17 1.95 -14.95
C PRO A 131 -4.97 2.71 -13.89
N THR A 132 -6.15 3.19 -14.28
CA THR A 132 -7.17 3.75 -13.38
C THR A 132 -7.79 2.67 -12.52
#